data_AF-A0A537GWM5-F1
#
_entry.id   AF-A0A537GWM5-F1
#
_cell.length_a   1.000
_cell.length_b   1.000
_cell.length_c   1.000
_cell.angle_alpha   90.00
_cell.angle_beta   90.00
_cell.angle_gamma   90.00
#
_symmetry.space_group_name_H-M   'P 1'
#
loop_
_entity.id
_entity.type
_entity.pdbx_description
1 polymer ?
#
loop_
_entity_poly.entity_id
_entity_poly.type
_entity_poly.pdbx_seq_one_letter_code
_entity_poly.pdbx_strand_id
1 'polypeptide(L)' 'MTLEPPQIIGRGTWLDKIAADIVEREKRLRRAGTSLRVESGLGASGIPHIGSFGDAARAHGVKMALENIGVPT' A
#
# COMPACT_ATOMS: atom_id res chain seq x y z
N MET A 1 -22.68 13.02 22.50
CA MET A 1 -21.32 12.42 22.39
C MET A 1 -20.81 12.77 21.01
N THR A 2 -19.95 13.78 20.90
CA THR A 2 -19.32 14.16 19.63
C THR A 2 -18.14 13.23 19.41
N LEU A 3 -18.10 12.52 18.29
CA LEU A 3 -16.94 11.72 17.91
C LEU A 3 -15.83 12.68 17.44
N GLU A 4 -14.60 12.42 17.87
CA GLU A 4 -13.42 13.10 17.33
C GLU A 4 -13.36 12.88 15.81
N PRO A 5 -12.97 13.91 15.02
CA PRO A 5 -12.82 13.75 13.58
C PRO A 5 -11.76 12.68 13.25
N PRO A 6 -11.97 11.86 12.21
CA PRO A 6 -11.02 10.82 11.83
C PRO A 6 -9.69 11.44 11.44
N GLN A 7 -8.60 10.82 11.90
CA GLN A 7 -7.24 11.21 11.50
C GLN A 7 -7.05 10.99 10.00
N ILE A 8 -6.68 12.04 9.27
CA ILE A 8 -6.37 11.98 7.85
C ILE A 8 -4.87 11.72 7.67
N ILE A 9 -4.54 10.65 6.96
CA ILE A 9 -3.16 10.28 6.60
C ILE A 9 -2.96 10.58 5.12
N GLY A 10 -1.90 11.33 4.77
CA GLY A 10 -1.58 11.65 3.38
C GLY A 10 -2.75 12.36 2.67
N ARG A 11 -3.24 11.77 1.58
CA ARG A 11 -4.39 12.29 0.81
C ARG A 11 -5.74 11.82 1.35
N GLY A 12 -5.77 11.10 2.47
CA GLY A 12 -6.98 10.55 3.08
C GLY A 12 -7.53 9.32 2.37
N THR A 13 -6.71 8.64 1.57
CA THR A 13 -7.11 7.39 0.91
C THR A 13 -6.79 6.17 1.77
N TRP A 14 -7.45 5.05 1.47
CA TRP A 14 -7.12 3.79 2.12
C TRP A 14 -5.69 3.31 1.78
N LEU A 15 -5.14 3.72 0.64
CA LEU A 15 -3.75 3.42 0.24
C LEU A 15 -2.74 4.10 1.16
N ASP A 16 -2.99 5.37 1.53
CA ASP A 16 -2.15 6.11 2.46
C ASP A 16 -2.11 5.42 3.83
N LYS A 17 -3.26 4.94 4.30
CA LYS A 17 -3.36 4.17 5.55
C LYS A 17 -2.55 2.87 5.47
N ILE A 18 -2.72 2.09 4.39
CA ILE A 18 -1.97 0.83 4.22
C ILE A 18 -0.46 1.07 4.17
N ALA A 19 0.00 2.11 3.47
CA ALA A 19 1.42 2.47 3.45
C ALA A 19 1.95 2.81 4.85
N ALA A 20 1.20 3.60 5.63
CA ALA A 20 1.54 3.94 7.00
C ALA A 20 1.62 2.69 7.91
N ASP A 21 0.64 1.80 7.81
CA ASP A 21 0.58 0.55 8.59
C ASP A 21 1.76 -0.40 8.25
N ILE A 22 2.16 -0.47 6.97
CA ILE A 22 3.34 -1.23 6.53
C ILE A 22 4.61 -0.66 7.17
N VAL A 23 4.82 0.65 7.09
CA VAL A 23 6.00 1.31 7.66
C VAL A 23 6.07 1.10 9.16
N GLU A 24 4.95 1.23 9.87
CA GLU A 24 4.89 1.02 11.31
C GLU A 24 5.20 -0.43 11.68
N ARG A 25 4.71 -1.40 10.91
CA ARG A 25 5.08 -2.81 11.06
C ARG A 25 6.58 -3.01 10.88
N GLU A 26 7.19 -2.45 9.84
CA GLU A 26 8.63 -2.61 9.58
C GLU A 26 9.50 -1.98 10.68
N LYS A 27 9.07 -0.84 11.23
CA LYS A 27 9.69 -0.24 12.42
C LYS A 27 9.61 -1.18 13.63
N ARG A 28 8.43 -1.73 13.92
CA ARG A 28 8.22 -2.68 15.03
C ARG A 28 9.06 -3.95 14.88
N LEU A 29 9.27 -4.41 13.65
CA LEU A 29 10.12 -5.56 13.33
C LEU A 29 11.62 -5.23 13.25
N ARG A 30 12.01 -3.97 13.48
CA ARG A 30 13.40 -3.48 13.39
C ARG A 30 14.01 -3.68 11.99
N ARG A 31 13.19 -3.54 10.93
CA ARG A 31 13.60 -3.63 9.52
C ARG A 31 13.47 -2.30 8.76
N ALA A 32 13.30 -1.21 9.50
CA ALA A 32 13.18 0.13 8.94
C ALA A 32 14.39 0.48 8.06
N GLY A 33 14.15 1.20 6.96
CA GLY A 33 15.19 1.61 6.00
C GLY A 33 15.53 0.56 4.93
N THR A 34 14.92 -0.63 4.97
CA THR A 34 15.02 -1.61 3.88
C THR A 34 14.09 -1.21 2.72
N SER A 35 14.55 -1.36 1.48
CA SER A 35 13.68 -1.21 0.30
C SER A 35 12.56 -2.26 0.32
N LEU A 36 11.33 -1.84 0.05
CA LEU A 36 10.15 -2.70 0.10
C LEU A 36 9.69 -3.09 -1.30
N ARG A 37 9.72 -4.40 -1.59
CA ARG A 37 9.20 -4.88 -2.87
C ARG A 37 7.68 -5.04 -2.81
N VAL A 38 6.98 -4.38 -3.74
CA VAL A 38 5.54 -4.57 -3.95
C VAL A 38 5.33 -5.50 -5.13
N GLU A 39 4.45 -6.48 -4.98
CA GLU A 39 4.20 -7.53 -5.97
C GLU A 39 2.70 -7.61 -6.30
N SER A 40 2.41 -8.04 -7.52
CA SER A 40 1.08 -8.42 -7.99
C SER A 40 1.17 -9.73 -8.76
N GLY A 41 0.13 -10.55 -8.70
CA GLY A 41 0.12 -11.87 -9.32
C GLY A 41 -1.04 -12.06 -10.29
N LEU A 42 -0.80 -12.84 -11.34
CA LEU A 42 -1.83 -13.29 -12.26
C LEU A 42 -1.61 -14.77 -12.61
N GLY A 43 -2.69 -15.56 -12.62
CA GLY A 43 -2.63 -16.93 -13.11
C GLY A 43 -2.40 -16.98 -14.63
N ALA A 44 -1.39 -17.74 -15.08
CA ALA A 44 -1.02 -17.85 -16.50
C ALA A 44 -1.95 -18.77 -17.32
N SER A 45 -3.11 -19.18 -16.78
CA SER A 45 -4.02 -20.15 -17.39
C SER A 45 -5.05 -19.52 -18.35
N GLY A 46 -5.11 -18.19 -18.47
CA GLY A 46 -6.11 -17.52 -19.28
C GLY A 46 -5.78 -16.08 -19.65
N ILE A 47 -6.67 -15.44 -20.40
CA ILE A 47 -6.54 -14.05 -20.83
C ILE A 47 -6.86 -13.12 -19.64
N PRO A 48 -6.00 -12.12 -19.33
CA PRO A 48 -6.29 -11.14 -18.30
C PRO A 48 -7.64 -10.46 -18.52
N HIS A 49 -8.43 -10.29 -17.46
CA HIS A 49 -9.68 -9.55 -17.47
C HIS A 49 -9.72 -8.50 -16.34
N ILE A 50 -10.75 -7.65 -16.33
CA ILE A 50 -10.82 -6.49 -15.41
C ILE A 50 -10.69 -6.87 -13.93
N GLY A 51 -11.23 -8.03 -13.53
CA GLY A 51 -11.09 -8.52 -12.17
C GLY A 51 -9.64 -8.84 -11.81
N SER A 52 -8.90 -9.42 -12.76
CA SER A 52 -7.49 -9.77 -12.59
C SER A 52 -6.56 -8.54 -12.61
N PHE A 53 -6.93 -7.49 -13.35
CA PHE A 53 -6.24 -6.19 -13.31
C PHE A 53 -6.33 -5.52 -11.94
N GLY A 54 -7.39 -5.78 -11.17
CA GLY A 54 -7.59 -5.20 -9.86
C GLY A 54 -6.46 -5.48 -8.87
N ASP A 55 -5.77 -6.62 -8.98
CA ASP A 55 -4.60 -6.92 -8.16
C ASP A 55 -3.42 -6.01 -8.49
N ALA A 56 -3.05 -5.93 -9.77
CA ALA A 56 -1.99 -5.04 -10.26
C ALA A 56 -2.27 -3.57 -9.93
N ALA A 57 -3.51 -3.11 -10.10
CA ALA A 57 -3.90 -1.74 -9.79
C ALA A 57 -3.74 -1.39 -8.31
N ARG A 58 -4.19 -2.27 -7.39
CA ARG A 58 -4.04 -2.05 -5.94
C ARG A 58 -2.58 -2.12 -5.51
N ALA A 59 -1.83 -3.11 -6.00
CA ALA A 59 -0.41 -3.24 -5.71
C ALA A 59 0.36 -1.98 -6.15
N HIS A 60 0.12 -1.51 -7.38
CA HIS A 60 0.72 -0.27 -7.87
C HIS A 60 0.29 0.95 -7.04
N GLY A 61 -0.97 1.01 -6.61
CA GLY A 61 -1.45 2.04 -5.69
C GLY A 61 -0.69 2.07 -4.35
N VAL A 62 -0.43 0.91 -3.76
CA VAL A 62 0.35 0.80 -2.50
C VAL A 62 1.80 1.22 -2.74
N LYS A 63 2.41 0.82 -3.85
CA LYS A 63 3.75 1.28 -4.25
C LYS A 63 3.82 2.81 -4.28
N MET A 64 2.90 3.45 -5.00
CA MET A 64 2.86 4.92 -5.07
C MET A 64 2.66 5.55 -3.69
N ALA A 65 1.81 4.99 -2.83
CA ALA A 65 1.59 5.51 -1.49
C ALA A 65 2.85 5.42 -0.61
N LEU A 66 3.61 4.32 -0.70
CA LEU A 66 4.90 4.15 -0.04
C LEU A 66 5.96 5.15 -0.55
N GLU A 67 6.06 5.31 -1.86
CA GLU A 67 6.99 6.28 -2.47
C GLU A 67 6.65 7.72 -2.06
N ASN A 68 5.36 8.08 -1.98
CA ASN A 68 4.91 9.41 -1.55
C ASN A 68 5.31 9.76 -0.11
N ILE A 69 5.52 8.76 0.76
CA ILE A 69 6.00 8.96 2.14
C ILE A 69 7.51 8.73 2.28
N GLY A 70 8.23 8.65 1.16
CA GLY A 70 9.69 8.55 1.12
C GLY A 70 10.26 7.15 1.36
N VAL A 71 9.43 6.10 1.23
CA VAL A 71 9.90 4.72 1.35
C VAL A 71 10.39 4.24 -0.02
N PRO A 72 11.64 3.76 -0.15
CA PRO A 72 12.12 3.19 -1.39
C PRO A 72 11.42 1.84 -1.67
N THR A 73 10.87 1.69 -2.87
CA THR A 73 10.15 0.48 -3.31
C THR A 73 10.69 -0.09 -4.60
#